data_AF-A0A433DMH5-F1
#
_entry.id   AF-A0A433DMH5-F1
#
_cell.length_a   1.000
_cell.length_b   1.000
_cell.length_c   1.000
_cell.angle_alpha   90.00
_cell.angle_beta   90.00
_cell.angle_gamma   90.00
#
_symmetry.space_group_name_H-M   'P 1'
#
loop_
_entity.id
_entity.type
_entity.pdbx_description
1 polymer ?
#
loop_
_entity_poly.entity_id
_entity_poly.type
_entity_poly.pdbx_seq_one_letter_code
_entity_poly.pdbx_strand_id
1 'polypeptide(L)'
;MPNLQKLKDWFNFNRRSTPVDDLAQSDMLCPALQREEIARLVLTAIDKYMKTDDPALVVQWNANGFLDAHGNPGRNGIIAQNVQAIIQHITDCGGVDVLNHHTVFIFPTGNALTECERTLPGW
;
A
#
# COMPACT_ATOMS: atom_id res chain seq x y z
N MET A 1 16.94 6.77 14.57
CA MET A 1 16.48 6.66 13.16
C MET A 1 17.30 5.56 12.51
N PRO A 2 16.72 4.45 12.02
CA PRO A 2 17.51 3.37 11.44
C PRO A 2 18.06 3.81 10.07
N ASN A 3 19.35 3.58 9.87
CA ASN A 3 20.10 3.91 8.66
C ASN A 3 19.71 2.93 7.54
N LEU A 4 19.37 3.42 6.34
CA LEU A 4 19.04 2.61 5.16
C LEU A 4 20.11 1.55 4.84
N GLN A 5 21.38 1.83 5.16
CA GLN A 5 22.47 0.87 5.04
C GLN A 5 22.33 -0.28 6.03
N LYS A 6 21.92 -0.02 7.28
CA LYS A 6 21.66 -1.07 8.28
C LYS A 6 20.48 -1.96 7.89
N LEU A 7 19.46 -1.40 7.24
CA LEU A 7 18.35 -2.19 6.69
C LEU A 7 18.84 -3.08 5.56
N LYS A 8 19.60 -2.55 4.59
CA LYS A 8 20.20 -3.32 3.50
C LYS A 8 21.15 -4.41 4.00
N ASP A 9 21.97 -4.10 4.99
CA ASP A 9 22.92 -5.05 5.58
C ASP A 9 22.21 -6.16 6.37
N TRP A 10 21.13 -5.82 7.08
CA TRP A 10 20.25 -6.79 7.73
C TRP A 10 19.55 -7.71 6.70
N PHE A 11 19.03 -7.16 5.61
CA PHE A 11 18.45 -7.94 4.50
C PHE A 11 19.49 -8.87 3.83
N ASN A 12 20.73 -8.40 3.66
CA ASN A 12 21.80 -9.21 3.07
C ASN A 12 22.31 -10.31 4.01
N PHE A 13 22.28 -10.08 5.32
CA PHE A 13 22.67 -11.07 6.34
C PHE A 13 21.67 -12.23 6.46
N ASN A 14 20.38 -11.95 6.27
CA ASN A 14 19.29 -12.93 6.41
C ASN A 14 19.01 -13.78 5.16
N ARG A 15 19.90 -13.82 4.18
CA ARG A 15 19.78 -14.59 2.91
C ARG A 15 19.67 -16.13 3.06
N ARG A 16 19.49 -16.65 4.28
CA ARG A 16 19.31 -18.09 4.60
C ARG A 16 17.86 -18.45 4.96
N SER A 17 17.00 -17.47 5.28
CA SER A 17 15.54 -17.59 5.35
C SER A 17 14.94 -16.80 4.17
N THR A 18 13.75 -17.15 3.69
CA THR A 18 13.16 -16.34 2.61
C THR A 18 12.79 -14.97 3.19
N PRO A 19 12.94 -13.85 2.45
CA PRO A 19 12.58 -12.51 2.95
C PRO A 19 11.14 -12.39 3.46
N VAL A 20 10.28 -13.34 3.07
CA VAL A 20 8.87 -13.44 3.48
C VAL A 20 8.76 -14.00 4.91
N ASP A 21 9.58 -14.98 5.28
CA ASP A 21 9.55 -15.63 6.60
C ASP A 21 9.97 -14.67 7.72
N ASP A 22 10.95 -13.80 7.45
CA ASP A 22 11.45 -12.81 8.40
C ASP A 22 10.49 -11.61 8.56
N LEU A 23 9.75 -11.25 7.49
CA LEU A 23 8.64 -10.30 7.54
C LEU A 23 7.39 -10.92 8.19
N ALA A 24 7.26 -12.23 8.25
CA ALA A 24 6.16 -12.86 8.97
C ALA A 24 6.43 -12.98 10.49
N GLN A 25 7.70 -13.00 10.91
CA GLN A 25 8.12 -13.21 12.30
C GLN A 25 8.15 -11.98 13.21
N SER A 26 7.96 -10.77 12.67
CA SER A 26 7.82 -9.58 13.52
C SER A 26 6.35 -9.44 13.94
N ASP A 27 6.04 -9.77 15.20
CA ASP A 27 4.73 -9.53 15.85
C ASP A 27 4.24 -8.06 15.80
N MET A 28 5.02 -7.15 15.23
CA MET A 28 4.69 -5.73 15.01
C MET A 28 4.33 -5.38 13.56
N LEU A 29 4.34 -6.33 12.61
CA LEU A 29 4.01 -6.03 11.23
C LEU A 29 2.50 -5.87 11.04
N CYS A 30 2.12 -4.80 10.32
CA CYS A 30 0.73 -4.55 9.94
C CYS A 30 0.16 -5.79 9.24
N PRO A 31 -1.09 -6.21 9.49
CA PRO A 31 -1.67 -7.42 8.91
C PRO A 31 -1.57 -7.50 7.37
N ALA A 32 -1.42 -6.37 6.69
CA ALA A 32 -1.16 -6.31 5.25
C ALA A 32 0.12 -7.04 4.85
N LEU A 33 1.19 -6.88 5.63
CA LEU A 33 2.52 -7.38 5.31
C LEU A 33 2.71 -8.85 5.69
N GLN A 34 1.75 -9.44 6.41
CA GLN A 34 1.71 -10.88 6.67
C GLN A 34 1.30 -11.69 5.43
N ARG A 35 0.69 -11.04 4.43
CA ARG A 35 0.37 -11.66 3.14
C ARG A 35 1.62 -11.61 2.25
N GLU A 36 2.10 -12.78 1.85
CA GLU A 36 3.30 -12.93 1.03
C GLU A 36 3.22 -12.10 -0.26
N GLU A 37 2.06 -12.07 -0.92
CA GLU A 37 1.84 -11.29 -2.14
C GLU A 37 2.10 -9.78 -1.92
N ILE A 38 1.61 -9.21 -0.82
CA ILE A 38 1.74 -7.79 -0.49
C ILE A 38 3.18 -7.51 -0.04
N ALA A 39 3.76 -8.40 0.76
CA ALA A 39 5.16 -8.28 1.20
C ALA A 39 6.11 -8.22 0.00
N ARG A 40 5.92 -9.09 -1.01
CA ARG A 40 6.71 -9.08 -2.25
C ARG A 40 6.53 -7.79 -3.06
N LEU A 41 5.30 -7.27 -3.13
CA LEU A 41 5.02 -5.98 -3.80
C LEU A 41 5.72 -4.83 -3.08
N VAL A 42 5.66 -4.78 -1.75
CA VAL A 42 6.34 -3.75 -0.94
C VAL A 42 7.86 -3.84 -1.07
N LEU A 43 8.43 -5.04 -1.05
CA LEU A 43 9.87 -5.22 -1.31
C LEU A 43 10.25 -4.72 -2.71
N THR A 44 9.42 -5.00 -3.72
CA THR A 44 9.64 -4.52 -5.09
C THR A 44 9.53 -3.00 -5.18
N ALA A 45 8.56 -2.40 -4.49
CA ALA A 45 8.38 -0.97 -4.37
C ALA A 45 9.65 -0.31 -3.81
N ILE A 46 10.15 -0.83 -2.67
CA ILE A 46 11.35 -0.33 -2.00
C ILE A 46 12.60 -0.44 -2.89
N ASP A 47 12.79 -1.57 -3.58
CA ASP A 47 13.99 -1.84 -4.37
C ASP A 47 14.03 -1.04 -5.68
N LYS A 48 12.88 -0.87 -6.35
CA LYS A 48 12.85 -0.39 -7.74
C LYS A 48 12.20 0.97 -7.95
N TYR A 49 11.35 1.41 -7.03
CA TYR A 49 10.51 2.59 -7.25
C TYR A 49 10.74 3.69 -6.22
N MET A 50 11.06 3.35 -4.97
CA MET A 50 11.25 4.33 -3.91
C MET A 50 12.65 4.92 -3.91
N LYS A 51 12.73 6.24 -3.77
CA LYS A 51 13.95 6.92 -3.31
C LYS A 51 14.02 6.88 -1.79
N THR A 52 15.19 7.26 -1.25
CA THR A 52 15.37 7.42 0.20
C THR A 52 14.30 8.37 0.75
N ASP A 53 13.54 7.88 1.74
CA ASP A 53 12.47 8.61 2.45
C ASP A 53 11.19 8.89 1.65
N ASP A 54 11.00 8.30 0.46
CA ASP A 54 9.70 8.36 -0.21
C ASP A 54 8.64 7.66 0.67
N PRO A 55 7.50 8.30 0.95
CA PRO A 55 6.41 7.64 1.67
C PRO A 55 5.66 6.67 0.76
N ALA A 56 5.18 5.57 1.35
CA ALA A 56 4.33 4.60 0.67
C ALA A 56 3.05 4.35 1.46
N LEU A 57 1.94 4.26 0.73
CA LEU A 57 0.63 3.84 1.23
C LEU A 57 0.38 2.39 0.80
N VAL A 58 0.12 1.51 1.76
CA VAL A 58 -0.25 0.11 1.51
C VAL A 58 -1.73 -0.06 1.85
N VAL A 59 -2.52 -0.42 0.84
CA VAL A 59 -3.98 -0.54 0.96
C VAL A 59 -4.39 -2.00 0.84
N GLN A 60 -5.22 -2.46 1.78
CA GLN A 60 -5.96 -3.71 1.65
C GLN A 60 -7.43 -3.41 1.37
N TRP A 61 -7.90 -3.82 0.20
CA TRP A 61 -9.29 -3.63 -0.19
C TRP A 61 -10.17 -4.72 0.43
N ASN A 62 -11.18 -4.31 1.17
CA ASN A 62 -12.28 -5.19 1.54
C ASN A 62 -13.39 -5.03 0.50
N ALA A 63 -13.41 -5.88 -0.53
CA ALA A 63 -14.41 -5.80 -1.60
C ALA A 63 -15.85 -5.81 -1.05
N ASN A 64 -16.14 -6.55 0.02
CA ASN A 64 -17.46 -6.56 0.66
C ASN A 64 -17.84 -5.22 1.32
N GLY A 65 -16.85 -4.37 1.60
CA GLY A 65 -17.08 -2.99 2.05
C GLY A 65 -17.52 -2.05 0.92
N PHE A 66 -17.35 -2.46 -0.34
CA PHE A 66 -17.67 -1.69 -1.55
C PHE A 66 -18.72 -2.37 -2.44
N LEU A 67 -18.92 -3.69 -2.31
CA LEU A 67 -19.72 -4.49 -3.23
C LEU A 67 -21.22 -4.38 -2.98
N ASP A 68 -21.87 -3.97 -4.07
CA ASP A 68 -23.19 -4.36 -4.56
C ASP A 68 -23.38 -5.89 -4.57
N ALA A 69 -24.36 -6.38 -3.81
CA ALA A 69 -25.08 -7.58 -4.24
C ALA A 69 -26.11 -7.15 -5.30
N HIS A 70 -26.34 -7.96 -6.34
CA HIS A 70 -27.37 -7.68 -7.37
C HIS A 70 -28.69 -7.23 -6.71
N GLY A 71 -29.04 -5.95 -6.90
CA GLY A 71 -30.28 -5.36 -6.39
C GLY A 71 -30.15 -4.42 -5.18
N ASN A 72 -28.94 -4.18 -4.64
CA ASN A 72 -28.75 -3.26 -3.52
C ASN A 72 -27.68 -2.23 -3.88
N PRO A 73 -28.05 -0.96 -4.06
CA PRO A 73 -27.14 -0.01 -4.65
C PRO A 73 -26.20 0.44 -3.52
N GLY A 74 -24.89 0.15 -3.62
CA GLY A 74 -23.76 0.57 -2.76
C GLY A 74 -23.99 0.70 -1.26
N ARG A 75 -23.12 1.43 -0.55
CA ARG A 75 -23.44 1.91 0.82
C ARG A 75 -24.72 2.76 0.84
N ASN A 76 -25.06 3.38 -0.31
CA ASN A 76 -26.27 4.20 -0.58
C ASN A 76 -26.70 4.26 -2.07
N GLY A 77 -26.02 3.55 -2.97
CA GLY A 77 -26.46 3.44 -4.37
C GLY A 77 -25.90 4.44 -5.34
N ILE A 78 -24.79 5.03 -4.95
CA ILE A 78 -24.09 6.03 -5.73
C ILE A 78 -22.96 5.32 -6.47
N ILE A 79 -23.08 5.23 -7.80
CA ILE A 79 -22.13 4.55 -8.69
C ILE A 79 -20.68 5.04 -8.48
N ALA A 80 -20.49 6.31 -8.11
CA ALA A 80 -19.19 6.90 -7.84
C ALA A 80 -18.54 6.44 -6.51
N GLN A 81 -19.26 5.72 -5.64
CA GLN A 81 -18.76 5.27 -4.33
C GLN A 81 -18.16 3.87 -4.38
N ASN A 82 -17.11 3.70 -5.19
CA ASN A 82 -16.50 2.40 -5.46
C ASN A 82 -14.97 2.43 -5.25
N VAL A 83 -14.33 1.26 -5.26
CA VAL A 83 -12.86 1.11 -5.11
C VAL A 83 -12.11 1.93 -6.17
N GLN A 84 -12.59 1.93 -7.41
CA GLN A 84 -11.94 2.65 -8.51
C GLN A 84 -11.88 4.16 -8.27
N ALA A 85 -12.89 4.75 -7.63
CA ALA A 85 -12.89 6.17 -7.28
C ALA A 85 -11.80 6.51 -6.25
N ILE A 86 -11.54 5.62 -5.28
CA ILE A 86 -10.47 5.81 -4.29
C ILE A 86 -9.10 5.63 -4.96
N ILE A 87 -8.94 4.63 -5.83
CA ILE A 87 -7.70 4.44 -6.60
C ILE A 87 -7.42 5.70 -7.44
N GLN A 88 -8.42 6.19 -8.17
CA GLN A 88 -8.29 7.38 -9.01
C GLN A 88 -7.87 8.60 -8.17
N HIS A 89 -8.52 8.81 -7.02
CA HIS A 89 -8.17 9.89 -6.09
C HIS A 89 -6.70 9.81 -5.65
N ILE A 90 -6.23 8.62 -5.25
CA ILE A 90 -4.84 8.39 -4.84
C ILE A 90 -3.88 8.74 -5.99
N THR A 91 -4.19 8.31 -7.22
CA THR A 91 -3.36 8.62 -8.39
C THR A 91 -3.39 10.10 -8.77
N ASP A 92 -4.53 10.78 -8.63
CA ASP A 92 -4.67 12.21 -8.90
C ASP A 92 -3.88 13.06 -7.90
N CYS A 93 -3.73 12.58 -6.65
CA CYS A 93 -2.86 13.17 -5.64
C CYS A 93 -1.36 12.90 -5.88
N GLY A 94 -0.99 12.22 -6.96
CA GLY A 94 0.40 11.92 -7.33
C GLY A 94 0.94 10.60 -6.76
N GLY A 95 0.06 9.73 -6.25
CA GLY A 95 0.43 8.37 -5.87
C GLY A 95 0.75 7.52 -7.09
N VAL A 96 1.97 6.97 -7.14
CA VAL A 96 2.40 6.04 -8.19
C VAL A 96 2.02 4.62 -7.79
N ASP A 97 1.11 4.01 -8.53
CA ASP A 97 0.71 2.61 -8.33
C ASP A 97 1.83 1.66 -8.76
N VAL A 98 2.34 0.90 -7.80
CA VAL A 98 3.41 -0.07 -8.04
C VAL A 98 2.83 -1.26 -8.82
N LEU A 99 3.33 -1.42 -10.04
CA LEU A 99 2.98 -2.53 -10.95
C LEU A 99 1.49 -2.60 -11.34
N ASN A 100 0.71 -1.54 -11.10
CA ASN A 100 -0.73 -1.49 -11.38
C ASN A 100 -1.53 -2.58 -10.63
N HIS A 101 -1.08 -2.90 -9.40
CA HIS A 101 -1.76 -3.84 -8.50
C HIS A 101 -2.73 -3.13 -7.54
N HIS A 102 -2.80 -1.79 -7.58
CA HIS A 102 -3.67 -0.95 -6.75
C HIS A 102 -3.50 -1.18 -5.24
N THR A 103 -2.35 -1.70 -4.80
CA THR A 103 -2.11 -2.14 -3.41
C THR A 103 -1.04 -1.31 -2.73
N VAL A 104 0.00 -0.92 -3.47
CA VAL A 104 1.11 -0.12 -2.95
C VAL A 104 1.23 1.12 -3.81
N PHE A 105 1.09 2.29 -3.19
CA PHE A 105 1.23 3.59 -3.85
C PHE A 105 2.40 4.35 -3.25
N ILE A 106 3.31 4.83 -4.09
CA ILE A 106 4.46 5.62 -3.65
C ILE A 106 4.18 7.09 -3.93
N PHE A 107 4.44 7.93 -2.94
CA PHE A 107 4.25 9.36 -3.06
C PHE A 107 5.59 10.09 -3.15
N PRO A 108 5.65 11.22 -3.87
CA PRO A 108 6.89 11.96 -4.04
C PRO A 108 7.35 12.69 -2.78
N THR A 109 6.45 12.96 -1.82
CA THR A 109 6.75 13.64 -0.55
C THR A 109 5.74 13.25 0.54
N GLY A 110 6.12 13.43 1.82
CA GLY A 110 5.21 13.26 2.96
C GLY A 110 4.00 14.20 2.92
N ASN A 111 4.17 15.40 2.36
CA ASN A 111 3.08 16.36 2.20
C ASN A 111 2.06 15.91 1.17
N ALA A 112 2.51 15.31 0.05
CA ALA A 112 1.61 14.78 -0.97
C ALA A 112 0.74 13.65 -0.41
N LEU A 113 1.32 12.75 0.38
CA LEU A 113 0.55 11.70 1.08
C LEU A 113 -0.44 12.32 2.07
N THR A 114 0.02 13.25 2.92
CA THR A 114 -0.84 13.91 3.93
C THR A 114 -2.04 14.61 3.29
N GLU A 115 -1.82 15.31 2.18
CA GLU A 115 -2.89 16.01 1.48
C GLU A 115 -3.86 15.04 0.78
N CYS A 116 -3.33 13.96 0.21
CA CYS A 116 -4.12 12.88 -0.35
C CYS A 116 -5.09 12.30 0.70
N GLU A 117 -4.58 12.02 1.91
CA GLU A 117 -5.39 11.47 3.01
C GLU A 117 -6.46 12.46 3.49
N ARG A 118 -6.13 13.74 3.61
CA ARG A 118 -7.08 14.79 4.05
C ARG A 118 -8.23 15.01 3.08
N THR A 119 -7.98 14.77 1.80
CA THR A 119 -8.94 15.00 0.72
C THR A 119 -9.67 13.72 0.31
N LEU A 120 -9.43 12.60 1.01
CA LEU A 120 -10.14 11.35 0.75
C LEU A 120 -11.65 11.58 0.77
N PRO A 121 -12.40 10.96 -0.16
CA PRO A 121 -13.85 11.08 -0.16
C PRO A 121 -14.45 10.59 1.16
N GLY A 122 -15.28 11.42 1.79
CA GLY A 122 -15.80 11.17 3.15
C GLY A 122 -17.03 10.27 3.25
N TRP A 123 -17.28 9.41 2.27
CA TRP A 123 -18.46 8.52 2.20
C TRP A 123 -18.12 7.05 2.52
#